data_AF-A0A9P8ZRC8-F1
#
_entry.id   AF-A0A9P8ZRC8-F1
#
_cell.length_a   1.000
_cell.length_b   1.000
_cell.length_c   1.000
_cell.angle_alpha   90.00
_cell.angle_beta   90.00
_cell.angle_gamma   90.00
#
_symmetry.space_group_name_H-M   'P 1'
#
loop_
_entity.id
_entity.type
_entity.pdbx_description
1 polymer ?
#
loop_
_entity_poly.entity_id
_entity_poly.type
_entity_poly.pdbx_seq_one_letter_code
_entity_poly.pdbx_strand_id
1 'polypeptide(L)'
;MEKQNLGDHVTEMSSSTVSIKPETDSALGMPALHYKRTPGYRRAEVKALQRGGLQANKQYYIGYTIRLSHAAPSLVIFQWKKQDKNASPQQNIPFHLTFKGSKSGTEHLALEYTTPGSNGSNRTAIWEGTFSTGNTGADVHKLGFVIDTNDGCGGALEFWLDGTRQLKRNDLCLWTGSTYPKWGIYRGEASPGSKDPASWHTFNSYVYRVQVSDSSKAEVAESAGW
;
A
#
# COMPACT_ATOMS: atom_id res chain seq x y z
N MET A 1 -7.44 -3.14 18.67
CA MET A 1 -6.12 -3.80 18.46
C MET A 1 -5.03 -2.74 18.26
N GLU A 2 -4.83 -1.87 19.27
CA GLU A 2 -3.85 -0.75 19.26
C GLU A 2 -2.91 -0.78 20.49
N LYS A 3 -2.90 -1.87 21.28
CA LYS A 3 -2.13 -1.98 22.53
C LYS A 3 -0.91 -2.91 22.44
N GLN A 4 -0.52 -3.36 21.26
CA GLN A 4 0.68 -4.17 21.08
C GLN A 4 1.86 -3.24 20.74
N ASN A 5 2.97 -3.37 21.48
CA ASN A 5 4.24 -2.70 21.16
C ASN A 5 4.90 -3.41 19.98
N LEU A 6 4.48 -3.07 18.75
CA LEU A 6 4.83 -3.78 17.51
C LEU A 6 6.12 -3.26 16.84
N GLY A 7 7.12 -2.86 17.63
CA GLY A 7 8.43 -2.43 17.11
C GLY A 7 8.34 -1.36 16.02
N ASP A 8 7.42 -0.39 16.17
CA ASP A 8 7.02 0.57 15.12
C ASP A 8 8.15 1.53 14.67
N HIS A 9 9.29 1.52 15.36
CA HIS A 9 10.47 2.31 15.08
C HIS A 9 11.73 1.43 15.25
N VAL A 10 12.53 1.31 14.20
CA VAL A 10 13.82 0.63 14.22
C VAL A 10 14.89 1.69 13.97
N THR A 11 15.73 1.98 14.95
CA THR A 11 16.75 3.04 14.87
C THR A 11 18.04 2.58 14.22
N GLU A 12 18.36 1.29 14.27
CA GLU A 12 19.42 0.62 13.53
C GLU A 12 19.36 -0.84 13.97
N MET A 13 19.11 -1.77 13.05
CA MET A 13 19.29 -3.19 13.33
C MET A 13 20.17 -3.81 12.26
N SER A 14 21.32 -4.31 12.70
CA SER A 14 22.03 -5.39 12.03
C SER A 14 21.25 -6.71 12.24
N SER A 15 20.04 -6.88 11.70
CA SER A 15 19.41 -8.21 11.75
C SER A 15 18.33 -8.46 10.71
N SER A 16 18.21 -9.74 10.35
CA SER A 16 17.36 -10.35 9.32
C SER A 16 15.84 -10.27 9.54
N THR A 17 15.33 -9.36 10.38
CA THR A 17 13.94 -9.35 10.87
C THR A 17 13.04 -8.34 10.16
N VAL A 18 13.45 -7.07 10.12
CA VAL A 18 12.78 -6.02 9.35
C VAL A 18 13.80 -5.21 8.56
N SER A 19 13.59 -5.08 7.25
CA SER A 19 14.50 -4.33 6.40
C SER A 19 13.83 -3.74 5.17
N ILE A 20 14.39 -2.64 4.68
CA ILE A 20 14.17 -2.11 3.33
C ILE A 20 15.56 -1.89 2.75
N LYS A 21 15.98 -2.70 1.79
CA LYS A 21 17.35 -2.64 1.25
C LYS A 21 17.40 -3.03 -0.23
N PRO A 22 18.33 -2.48 -1.02
CA PRO A 22 18.59 -2.99 -2.36
C PRO A 22 19.04 -4.45 -2.27
N GLU A 23 18.43 -5.32 -3.08
CA GLU A 23 18.77 -6.74 -3.15
C GLU A 23 18.38 -7.29 -4.52
N THR A 24 19.04 -8.34 -4.98
CA THR A 24 18.53 -9.12 -6.11
C THR A 24 17.37 -9.97 -5.63
N ASP A 25 16.23 -9.86 -6.30
CA ASP A 25 15.18 -10.84 -6.20
C ASP A 25 15.72 -12.21 -6.65
N SER A 26 16.02 -13.08 -5.70
CA SER A 26 16.59 -14.40 -5.96
C SER A 26 15.68 -15.32 -6.75
N ALA A 27 14.37 -15.06 -6.78
CA ALA A 27 13.42 -15.85 -7.54
C ALA A 27 13.47 -15.50 -9.04
N LEU A 28 13.69 -14.22 -9.37
CA LEU A 28 13.62 -13.71 -10.75
C LEU A 28 14.97 -13.24 -11.31
N GLY A 29 16.02 -13.15 -10.48
CA GLY A 29 17.31 -12.59 -10.87
C GLY A 29 17.28 -11.09 -11.16
N MET A 30 16.25 -10.37 -10.71
CA MET A 30 16.07 -8.93 -10.98
C MET A 30 16.50 -8.07 -9.79
N PRO A 31 17.16 -6.92 -10.01
CA PRO A 31 17.41 -5.96 -8.93
C PRO A 31 16.07 -5.39 -8.43
N ALA A 32 15.93 -5.30 -7.12
CA ALA A 32 14.74 -4.76 -6.46
C ALA A 32 15.11 -4.05 -5.16
N LEU A 33 14.17 -3.27 -4.63
CA LEU A 33 14.16 -2.89 -3.23
C LEU A 33 13.39 -3.96 -2.46
N HIS A 34 14.08 -4.73 -1.63
CA HIS A 34 13.50 -5.81 -0.84
C HIS A 34 13.02 -5.28 0.51
N TYR A 35 11.73 -5.49 0.77
CA TYR A 35 11.06 -5.22 2.02
C TYR A 35 10.83 -6.54 2.74
N LYS A 36 11.33 -6.66 3.96
CA LYS A 36 11.07 -7.79 4.84
C LYS A 36 10.39 -7.31 6.11
N ARG A 37 9.35 -8.02 6.55
CA ARG A 37 8.70 -7.82 7.84
C ARG A 37 8.41 -9.16 8.52
N THR A 38 9.07 -9.44 9.64
CA THR A 38 8.80 -10.61 10.49
C THR A 38 7.69 -10.34 11.53
N PRO A 39 7.12 -11.40 12.17
CA PRO A 39 6.19 -11.24 13.29
C PRO A 39 6.74 -10.36 14.40
N GLY A 40 5.86 -9.70 15.15
CA GLY A 40 6.23 -8.73 16.19
C GLY A 40 6.45 -7.30 15.66
N TYR A 41 6.58 -7.12 14.34
CA TYR A 41 6.71 -5.81 13.71
C TYR A 41 5.47 -5.46 12.90
N ARG A 42 5.04 -4.20 12.94
CA ARG A 42 3.84 -3.76 12.22
C ARG A 42 4.10 -3.39 10.76
N ARG A 43 5.32 -2.96 10.44
CA ARG A 43 5.60 -2.33 9.14
C ARG A 43 7.05 -2.43 8.68
N ALA A 44 7.21 -2.51 7.36
CA ALA A 44 8.40 -2.15 6.60
C ALA A 44 7.91 -1.32 5.42
N GLU A 45 7.95 0.01 5.50
CA GLU A 45 7.34 0.89 4.49
C GLU A 45 8.18 2.13 4.22
N VAL A 46 8.17 2.55 2.96
CA VAL A 46 8.62 3.88 2.57
C VAL A 46 7.46 4.86 2.74
N LYS A 47 7.80 6.06 3.21
CA LYS A 47 6.93 7.23 3.23
C LYS A 47 7.56 8.30 2.36
N ALA A 48 6.93 8.62 1.24
CA ALA A 48 7.47 9.59 0.27
C ALA A 48 6.72 10.92 0.31
N LEU A 49 7.33 11.99 -0.20
CA LEU A 49 6.71 13.31 -0.45
C LEU A 49 6.08 14.03 0.77
N GLN A 50 6.38 13.60 2.01
CA GLN A 50 5.79 14.15 3.24
C GLN A 50 6.04 15.65 3.45
N ARG A 51 7.15 16.21 2.95
CA ARG A 51 7.61 17.58 3.24
C ARG A 51 7.31 18.54 2.07
N GLY A 52 6.02 18.74 1.78
CA GLY A 52 5.56 19.73 0.80
C GLY A 52 5.57 19.28 -0.66
N GLY A 53 5.72 17.97 -0.92
CA GLY A 53 5.74 17.46 -2.30
C GLY A 53 4.36 17.40 -2.97
N LEU A 54 3.27 17.48 -2.20
CA LEU A 54 1.91 17.36 -2.70
C LEU A 54 1.05 18.56 -2.27
N GLN A 55 0.10 18.92 -3.11
CA GLN A 55 -0.76 20.10 -2.99
C GLN A 55 -2.23 19.72 -3.24
N ALA A 56 -3.14 20.55 -2.73
CA ALA A 56 -4.56 20.45 -3.05
C ALA A 56 -4.81 20.83 -4.52
N ASN A 57 -5.94 20.39 -5.08
CA ASN A 57 -6.38 20.73 -6.44
C ASN A 57 -5.36 20.38 -7.53
N LYS A 58 -4.70 19.23 -7.36
CA LYS A 58 -3.74 18.67 -8.31
C LYS A 58 -4.13 17.25 -8.68
N GLN A 59 -3.65 16.80 -9.84
CA GLN A 59 -3.72 15.39 -10.21
C GLN A 59 -2.34 14.77 -10.07
N TYR A 60 -2.25 13.65 -9.38
CA TYR A 60 -1.03 12.86 -9.23
C TYR A 60 -1.19 11.50 -9.89
N TYR A 61 -0.11 11.05 -10.50
CA TYR A 61 0.02 9.75 -11.14
C TYR A 61 1.08 8.96 -10.38
N ILE A 62 0.74 7.75 -9.97
CA ILE A 62 1.65 6.86 -9.25
C ILE A 62 1.66 5.52 -9.94
N GLY A 63 2.84 5.04 -10.32
CA GLY A 63 3.06 3.66 -10.74
C GLY A 63 3.90 2.90 -9.73
N TYR A 64 3.58 1.63 -9.53
CA TYR A 64 4.19 0.77 -8.51
C TYR A 64 4.25 -0.68 -8.99
N THR A 65 5.47 -1.14 -9.32
CA THR A 65 5.73 -2.51 -9.77
C THR A 65 6.29 -3.35 -8.63
N ILE A 66 5.61 -4.45 -8.30
CA ILE A 66 5.84 -5.23 -7.09
C ILE A 66 5.61 -6.73 -7.31
N ARG A 67 6.37 -7.55 -6.60
CA ARG A 67 6.05 -8.95 -6.31
C ARG A 67 5.98 -9.19 -4.81
N LEU A 68 4.99 -9.97 -4.38
CA LEU A 68 4.87 -10.46 -3.01
C LEU A 68 5.13 -11.96 -2.97
N SER A 69 5.92 -12.41 -1.99
CA SER A 69 6.13 -13.86 -1.77
C SER A 69 4.86 -14.60 -1.37
N HIS A 70 4.02 -13.98 -0.55
CA HIS A 70 2.66 -14.41 -0.20
C HIS A 70 1.89 -13.22 0.40
N ALA A 71 0.57 -13.39 0.56
CA ALA A 71 -0.29 -12.45 1.27
C ALA A 71 -0.93 -13.11 2.50
N ALA A 72 -1.53 -12.27 3.36
CA ALA A 72 -2.39 -12.70 4.44
C ALA A 72 -3.50 -11.66 4.65
N PRO A 73 -4.64 -12.02 5.26
CA PRO A 73 -5.69 -11.06 5.57
C PRO A 73 -5.16 -9.84 6.33
N SER A 74 -5.64 -8.66 5.95
CA SER A 74 -5.23 -7.34 6.45
C SER A 74 -3.82 -6.88 6.06
N LEU A 75 -3.05 -7.63 5.28
CA LEU A 75 -1.78 -7.12 4.73
C LEU A 75 -2.08 -5.94 3.80
N VAL A 76 -1.44 -4.80 4.04
CA VAL A 76 -1.57 -3.58 3.26
C VAL A 76 -0.27 -3.31 2.49
N ILE A 77 -0.39 -3.02 1.20
CA ILE A 77 0.77 -2.83 0.30
C ILE A 77 0.93 -1.41 -0.24
N PHE A 78 -0.13 -0.62 -0.17
CA PHE A 78 -0.11 0.80 -0.55
C PHE A 78 -1.09 1.58 0.32
N GLN A 79 -0.74 2.81 0.69
CA GLN A 79 -1.62 3.72 1.42
C GLN A 79 -1.50 5.14 0.86
N TRP A 80 -2.64 5.80 0.63
CA TRP A 80 -2.71 7.25 0.64
C TRP A 80 -3.01 7.69 2.06
N LYS A 81 -2.09 8.43 2.68
CA LYS A 81 -2.05 8.63 4.13
C LYS A 81 -2.09 10.10 4.48
N LYS A 82 -2.98 10.50 5.40
CA LYS A 82 -3.03 11.85 5.97
C LYS A 82 -1.90 12.06 7.00
N GLN A 83 -1.26 13.22 7.00
CA GLN A 83 -0.18 13.57 7.94
C GLN A 83 -0.69 13.68 9.38
N ASP A 84 -1.69 14.52 9.60
CA ASP A 84 -2.36 14.63 10.90
C ASP A 84 -3.67 13.84 10.88
N LYS A 85 -3.68 12.69 11.58
CA LYS A 85 -4.84 11.81 11.65
C LYS A 85 -5.99 12.38 12.49
N ASN A 86 -5.70 13.32 13.38
CA ASN A 86 -6.65 13.89 14.33
C ASN A 86 -7.29 15.17 13.79
N ALA A 87 -6.63 15.86 12.86
CA ALA A 87 -7.17 17.04 12.19
C ALA A 87 -8.50 16.74 11.47
N SER A 88 -9.44 17.67 11.56
CA SER A 88 -10.73 17.59 10.88
C SER A 88 -10.59 17.79 9.36
N PRO A 89 -11.40 17.11 8.52
CA PRO A 89 -12.20 15.95 8.89
C PRO A 89 -11.26 14.76 9.15
N GLN A 90 -11.54 13.97 10.20
CA GLN A 90 -10.72 12.82 10.54
C GLN A 90 -10.80 11.77 9.43
N GLN A 91 -9.65 11.46 8.84
CA GLN A 91 -9.53 10.51 7.74
C GLN A 91 -8.07 10.04 7.67
N ASN A 92 -7.69 9.16 8.59
CA ASN A 92 -6.30 8.76 8.80
C ASN A 92 -5.63 8.23 7.50
N ILE A 93 -6.33 7.40 6.74
CA ILE A 93 -5.87 6.78 5.48
C ILE A 93 -7.03 6.92 4.48
N PRO A 94 -7.08 7.97 3.64
CA PRO A 94 -8.18 8.13 2.69
C PRO A 94 -8.45 6.88 1.84
N PHE A 95 -7.40 6.21 1.35
CA PHE A 95 -7.54 4.87 0.78
C PHE A 95 -6.28 4.02 0.95
N HIS A 96 -6.43 2.70 0.84
CA HIS A 96 -5.32 1.75 0.81
C HIS A 96 -5.62 0.54 -0.06
N LEU A 97 -4.58 -0.23 -0.39
CA LEU A 97 -4.70 -1.59 -0.93
C LEU A 97 -4.44 -2.59 0.18
N THR A 98 -5.41 -3.47 0.45
CA THR A 98 -5.35 -4.46 1.52
C THR A 98 -5.81 -5.83 1.05
N PHE A 99 -5.19 -6.90 1.55
CA PHE A 99 -5.65 -8.25 1.30
C PHE A 99 -6.83 -8.60 2.20
N LYS A 100 -7.85 -9.18 1.59
CA LYS A 100 -9.09 -9.65 2.20
C LYS A 100 -9.23 -11.16 1.98
N GLY A 101 -10.21 -11.74 2.65
CA GLY A 101 -10.47 -13.17 2.63
C GLY A 101 -10.03 -13.85 3.92
N SER A 102 -10.02 -15.18 3.86
CA SER A 102 -9.67 -16.03 4.98
C SER A 102 -8.47 -16.90 4.61
N LYS A 103 -7.74 -17.33 5.64
CA LYS A 103 -6.57 -18.20 5.55
C LYS A 103 -6.79 -19.50 4.73
N SER A 104 -8.04 -19.96 4.63
CA SER A 104 -8.42 -21.19 3.92
C SER A 104 -9.18 -20.94 2.61
N GLY A 105 -9.26 -19.68 2.17
CA GLY A 105 -9.92 -19.27 0.93
C GLY A 105 -8.98 -18.45 0.05
N THR A 106 -9.48 -18.00 -1.09
CA THR A 106 -8.71 -17.16 -2.01
C THR A 106 -8.52 -15.77 -1.40
N GLU A 107 -7.27 -15.40 -1.08
CA GLU A 107 -6.97 -14.00 -0.81
C GLU A 107 -7.23 -13.16 -2.07
N HIS A 108 -7.90 -12.04 -1.89
CA HIS A 108 -8.11 -11.05 -2.93
C HIS A 108 -7.62 -9.69 -2.44
N LEU A 109 -7.18 -8.88 -3.40
CA LEU A 109 -6.77 -7.52 -3.13
C LEU A 109 -8.01 -6.63 -3.15
N ALA A 110 -8.16 -5.78 -2.14
CA ALA A 110 -9.22 -4.81 -2.04
C ALA A 110 -8.63 -3.40 -1.99
N LEU A 111 -9.23 -2.49 -2.75
CA LEU A 111 -9.05 -1.07 -2.59
C LEU A 111 -10.13 -0.57 -1.63
N GLU A 112 -9.76 -0.15 -0.43
CA GLU A 112 -10.72 0.39 0.53
C GLU A 112 -10.59 1.90 0.64
N TYR A 113 -11.74 2.55 0.74
CA TYR A 113 -11.86 3.98 0.99
C TYR A 113 -12.37 4.23 2.41
N THR A 114 -11.78 5.21 3.10
CA THR A 114 -12.24 5.70 4.40
C THR A 114 -13.09 6.94 4.19
N THR A 115 -14.38 6.88 4.53
CA THR A 115 -15.23 8.08 4.54
C THR A 115 -14.75 9.05 5.63
N PRO A 116 -14.59 10.36 5.35
CA PRO A 116 -14.15 11.30 6.38
C PRO A 116 -15.14 11.43 7.53
N GLY A 117 -14.64 11.94 8.66
CA GLY A 117 -15.46 12.21 9.85
C GLY A 117 -15.48 11.05 10.86
N SER A 118 -14.56 10.08 10.74
CA SER A 118 -14.40 9.01 11.73
C SER A 118 -12.95 8.88 12.19
N ASN A 119 -12.73 8.12 13.26
CA ASN A 119 -11.40 7.74 13.76
C ASN A 119 -10.60 6.81 12.79
N GLY A 120 -11.06 6.62 11.55
CA GLY A 120 -10.40 5.84 10.50
C GLY A 120 -10.85 4.38 10.43
N SER A 121 -11.95 4.01 11.09
CA SER A 121 -12.51 2.65 11.12
C SER A 121 -13.64 2.38 10.12
N ASN A 122 -14.21 3.42 9.50
CA ASN A 122 -15.33 3.32 8.54
C ASN A 122 -14.85 3.09 7.09
N ARG A 123 -14.13 1.99 6.89
CA ARG A 123 -13.63 1.62 5.55
C ARG A 123 -14.64 0.78 4.80
N THR A 124 -14.77 1.07 3.51
CA THR A 124 -15.58 0.28 2.58
C THR A 124 -14.72 -0.12 1.39
N ALA A 125 -14.79 -1.38 0.97
CA ALA A 125 -14.20 -1.83 -0.28
C ALA A 125 -14.91 -1.14 -1.45
N ILE A 126 -14.14 -0.47 -2.30
CA ILE A 126 -14.65 0.21 -3.50
C ILE A 126 -14.21 -0.49 -4.79
N TRP A 127 -13.32 -1.48 -4.66
CA TRP A 127 -12.96 -2.46 -5.68
C TRP A 127 -12.34 -3.68 -4.98
N GLU A 128 -12.57 -4.87 -5.54
CA GLU A 128 -11.94 -6.12 -5.14
C GLU A 128 -11.55 -6.90 -6.39
N GLY A 129 -10.41 -7.60 -6.36
CA GLY A 129 -9.97 -8.41 -7.47
C GLY A 129 -8.85 -9.38 -7.11
N THR A 130 -8.55 -10.26 -8.06
CA THR A 130 -7.48 -11.25 -7.92
C THR A 130 -6.12 -10.58 -7.97
N PHE A 131 -5.20 -11.03 -7.11
CA PHE A 131 -3.80 -10.61 -7.12
C PHE A 131 -2.96 -11.82 -6.72
N SER A 132 -2.13 -12.31 -7.64
CA SER A 132 -1.28 -13.46 -7.39
C SER A 132 -0.08 -13.09 -6.52
N THR A 133 0.40 -14.08 -5.77
CA THR A 133 1.61 -13.95 -4.95
C THR A 133 2.41 -15.23 -5.08
N GLY A 134 3.72 -15.13 -5.05
CA GLY A 134 4.58 -16.27 -5.30
C GLY A 134 5.96 -15.82 -5.72
N ASN A 135 6.64 -16.67 -6.48
CA ASN A 135 8.06 -16.55 -6.80
C ASN A 135 8.30 -16.60 -8.32
N THR A 136 7.30 -16.27 -9.14
CA THR A 136 7.41 -16.30 -10.59
C THR A 136 7.20 -14.91 -11.19
N GLY A 137 7.54 -14.75 -12.47
CA GLY A 137 7.28 -13.50 -13.20
C GLY A 137 5.79 -13.16 -13.30
N ALA A 138 4.90 -14.16 -13.24
CA ALA A 138 3.45 -13.95 -13.23
C ALA A 138 2.95 -13.33 -11.91
N ASP A 139 3.74 -13.39 -10.84
CA ASP A 139 3.44 -12.75 -9.55
C ASP A 139 3.94 -11.29 -9.48
N VAL A 140 4.55 -10.80 -10.57
CA VAL A 140 4.95 -9.39 -10.71
C VAL A 140 3.77 -8.59 -11.24
N HIS A 141 3.26 -7.69 -10.42
CA HIS A 141 2.13 -6.85 -10.74
C HIS A 141 2.54 -5.39 -10.91
N LYS A 142 1.84 -4.69 -11.80
CA LYS A 142 1.93 -3.24 -11.98
C LYS A 142 0.65 -2.59 -11.48
N LEU A 143 0.81 -1.76 -10.45
CA LEU A 143 -0.26 -1.01 -9.83
C LEU A 143 -0.16 0.44 -10.26
N GLY A 144 -1.28 1.00 -10.65
CA GLY A 144 -1.36 2.36 -11.15
C GLY A 144 -2.47 3.16 -10.49
N PHE A 145 -2.18 4.40 -10.11
CA PHE A 145 -3.13 5.31 -9.50
C PHE A 145 -3.15 6.66 -10.23
N VAL A 146 -4.35 7.20 -10.43
CA VAL A 146 -4.57 8.61 -10.75
C VAL A 146 -5.37 9.20 -9.59
N ILE A 147 -4.83 10.21 -8.95
CA ILE A 147 -5.37 10.76 -7.70
C ILE A 147 -5.57 12.25 -7.91
N ASP A 148 -6.83 12.68 -7.97
CA ASP A 148 -7.20 14.09 -7.96
C ASP A 148 -7.44 14.54 -6.50
N THR A 149 -6.63 15.49 -6.05
CA THR A 149 -6.60 16.04 -4.70
C THR A 149 -7.47 17.29 -4.54
N ASN A 150 -8.57 17.38 -5.30
CA ASN A 150 -9.56 18.44 -5.15
C ASN A 150 -9.91 18.71 -3.68
N ASP A 151 -9.79 19.97 -3.27
CA ASP A 151 -10.11 20.42 -1.92
C ASP A 151 -11.63 20.52 -1.74
N GLY A 152 -12.13 20.13 -0.57
CA GLY A 152 -13.57 20.13 -0.32
C GLY A 152 -14.32 18.90 -0.84
N CYS A 153 -13.63 17.76 -0.93
CA CYS A 153 -14.28 16.45 -1.17
C CYS A 153 -14.84 16.18 -2.57
N GLY A 154 -14.32 16.84 -3.61
CA GLY A 154 -14.67 16.58 -5.02
C GLY A 154 -13.63 15.78 -5.82
N GLY A 155 -12.74 15.06 -5.15
CA GLY A 155 -11.62 14.37 -5.79
C GLY A 155 -12.02 13.11 -6.54
N ALA A 156 -11.08 12.55 -7.30
CA ALA A 156 -11.28 11.36 -8.11
C ALA A 156 -10.09 10.39 -7.97
N LEU A 157 -10.41 9.10 -8.04
CA LEU A 157 -9.44 8.01 -8.01
C LEU A 157 -9.64 7.11 -9.22
N GLU A 158 -8.60 6.91 -10.02
CA GLU A 158 -8.51 5.78 -10.94
C GLU A 158 -7.52 4.75 -10.37
N PHE A 159 -7.89 3.47 -10.43
CA PHE A 159 -7.03 2.36 -10.09
C PHE A 159 -6.85 1.43 -11.29
N TRP A 160 -5.59 1.06 -11.55
CA TRP A 160 -5.15 0.21 -12.63
C TRP A 160 -4.35 -0.96 -12.07
N LEU A 161 -4.62 -2.16 -12.58
CA LEU A 161 -3.90 -3.38 -12.28
C LEU A 161 -3.52 -4.05 -13.60
N ASP A 162 -2.22 -4.26 -13.78
CA ASP A 162 -1.63 -4.95 -14.94
C ASP A 162 -2.14 -4.39 -16.28
N GLY A 163 -2.10 -3.06 -16.40
CA GLY A 163 -2.50 -2.33 -17.61
C GLY A 163 -4.00 -2.21 -17.84
N THR A 164 -4.83 -2.82 -16.98
CA THR A 164 -6.29 -2.71 -17.08
C THR A 164 -6.82 -1.74 -16.03
N ARG A 165 -7.66 -0.76 -16.45
CA ARG A 165 -8.37 0.12 -15.51
C ARG A 165 -9.45 -0.67 -14.79
N GLN A 166 -9.23 -0.88 -13.50
CA GLN A 166 -10.10 -1.63 -12.61
C GLN A 166 -11.22 -0.76 -12.01
N LEU A 167 -10.91 0.51 -11.75
CA LEU A 167 -11.84 1.45 -11.13
C LEU A 167 -11.61 2.86 -11.65
N LYS A 168 -12.71 3.62 -11.76
CA LYS A 168 -12.73 5.09 -11.75
C LYS A 168 -13.87 5.55 -10.85
N ARG A 169 -13.57 6.37 -9.85
CA ARG A 169 -14.56 6.88 -8.90
C ARG A 169 -14.31 8.36 -8.62
N ASN A 170 -15.39 9.14 -8.64
CA ASN A 170 -15.37 10.57 -8.33
C ASN A 170 -15.99 10.83 -6.95
N ASP A 171 -16.08 12.10 -6.56
CA ASP A 171 -16.69 12.57 -5.32
C ASP A 171 -16.06 11.95 -4.07
N LEU A 172 -14.73 11.81 -4.11
CA LEU A 172 -13.92 11.28 -3.02
C LEU A 172 -13.16 12.40 -2.31
N CYS A 173 -13.19 12.36 -0.98
CA CYS A 173 -12.29 13.16 -0.15
C CYS A 173 -10.89 12.51 -0.14
N LEU A 174 -10.05 12.84 -1.11
CA LEU A 174 -8.66 12.36 -1.19
C LEU A 174 -7.66 13.39 -0.64
N TRP A 175 -8.11 14.62 -0.46
CA TRP A 175 -7.39 15.70 0.18
C TRP A 175 -8.22 16.27 1.34
N THR A 176 -7.83 15.94 2.57
CA THR A 176 -8.47 16.47 3.79
C THR A 176 -7.44 17.13 4.71
N GLY A 177 -6.37 17.64 4.10
CA GLY A 177 -5.12 18.06 4.73
C GLY A 177 -3.93 17.39 4.03
N SER A 178 -2.70 17.70 4.45
CA SER A 178 -1.50 17.15 3.82
C SER A 178 -1.55 15.62 3.80
N THR A 179 -1.59 15.04 2.60
CA THR A 179 -1.59 13.59 2.36
C THR A 179 -0.35 13.19 1.59
N TYR A 180 0.01 11.90 1.65
CA TYR A 180 1.17 11.37 0.95
C TYR A 180 1.06 9.86 0.70
N PRO A 181 1.74 9.33 -0.31
CA PRO A 181 1.80 7.90 -0.56
C PRO A 181 2.75 7.20 0.43
N LYS A 182 2.38 5.99 0.80
CA LYS A 182 3.24 5.00 1.42
C LYS A 182 3.10 3.68 0.67
N TRP A 183 4.19 2.94 0.59
CA TRP A 183 4.22 1.60 -0.01
C TRP A 183 5.19 0.70 0.75
N GLY A 184 4.99 -0.61 0.63
CA GLY A 184 5.76 -1.62 1.35
C GLY A 184 4.85 -2.63 2.00
N ILE A 185 5.14 -3.01 3.24
CA ILE A 185 4.43 -4.05 3.99
C ILE A 185 3.90 -3.43 5.28
N TYR A 186 2.59 -3.36 5.43
CA TYR A 186 1.93 -2.89 6.64
C TYR A 186 0.88 -3.90 7.10
N ARG A 187 0.81 -4.18 8.41
CA ARG A 187 -0.14 -5.15 8.98
C ARG A 187 0.08 -6.59 8.48
N GLY A 188 -0.98 -7.41 8.50
CA GLY A 188 -0.92 -8.85 8.27
C GLY A 188 -0.38 -9.63 9.48
N GLU A 189 -0.50 -9.07 10.69
CA GLU A 189 -0.13 -9.74 11.93
C GLU A 189 -1.07 -10.91 12.24
N ALA A 190 -0.55 -11.90 12.95
CA ALA A 190 -1.35 -12.99 13.47
C ALA A 190 -2.44 -12.47 14.41
N SER A 191 -3.64 -13.06 14.33
CA SER A 191 -4.66 -12.79 15.34
C SER A 191 -4.17 -13.22 16.73
N PRO A 192 -4.52 -12.51 17.81
CA PRO A 192 -4.15 -12.92 19.16
C PRO A 192 -4.52 -14.38 19.45
N GLY A 193 -3.54 -15.17 19.91
CA GLY A 193 -3.74 -16.61 20.17
C GLY A 193 -3.66 -17.52 18.93
N SER A 194 -3.34 -16.97 17.76
CA SER A 194 -3.09 -17.78 16.56
C SER A 194 -1.94 -18.77 16.78
N LYS A 195 -2.11 -19.97 16.23
CA LYS A 195 -1.07 -21.02 16.16
C LYS A 195 -0.38 -21.05 14.80
N ASP A 196 -0.56 -20.01 14.00
CA ASP A 196 0.05 -19.91 12.67
C ASP A 196 1.58 -19.88 12.81
N PRO A 197 2.30 -20.62 11.97
CA PRO A 197 3.75 -20.59 12.02
C PRO A 197 4.25 -19.20 11.64
N ALA A 198 5.35 -18.77 12.25
CA ALA A 198 5.91 -17.43 12.07
C ALA A 198 6.17 -17.04 10.60
N SER A 199 6.45 -18.03 9.74
CA SER A 199 6.66 -17.84 8.30
C SER A 199 5.44 -17.27 7.57
N TRP A 200 4.22 -17.56 8.00
CA TRP A 200 2.98 -17.04 7.42
C TRP A 200 2.75 -15.56 7.72
N HIS A 201 3.43 -15.06 8.74
CA HIS A 201 3.44 -13.66 9.11
C HIS A 201 4.84 -13.09 8.94
N THR A 202 5.64 -13.66 8.03
CA THR A 202 6.89 -13.10 7.56
C THR A 202 6.75 -12.75 6.09
N PHE A 203 6.53 -11.48 5.77
CA PHE A 203 6.33 -11.08 4.39
C PHE A 203 7.62 -10.59 3.76
N ASN A 204 7.88 -11.05 2.54
CA ASN A 204 8.89 -10.49 1.66
C ASN A 204 8.18 -9.88 0.44
N SER A 205 8.57 -8.65 0.11
CA SER A 205 8.09 -7.91 -1.04
C SER A 205 9.29 -7.36 -1.82
N TYR A 206 9.26 -7.52 -3.13
CA TYR A 206 10.28 -7.04 -4.05
C TYR A 206 9.67 -5.94 -4.90
N VAL A 207 10.12 -4.71 -4.69
CA VAL A 207 9.65 -3.54 -5.43
C VAL A 207 10.67 -3.22 -6.51
N TYR A 208 10.26 -3.35 -7.76
CA TYR A 208 11.16 -3.13 -8.91
C TYR A 208 11.15 -1.68 -9.37
N ARG A 209 10.03 -0.98 -9.22
CA ARG A 209 9.91 0.42 -9.64
C ARG A 209 8.78 1.15 -8.94
N VAL A 210 9.03 2.41 -8.60
CA VAL A 210 8.01 3.38 -8.20
C VAL A 210 8.27 4.66 -8.98
N GLN A 211 7.25 5.21 -9.63
CA GLN A 211 7.30 6.52 -10.26
C GLN A 211 6.12 7.35 -9.79
N VAL A 212 6.37 8.64 -9.57
CA VAL A 212 5.34 9.61 -9.18
C VAL A 212 5.49 10.83 -10.08
N SER A 213 4.38 11.32 -10.59
CA SER A 213 4.31 12.52 -11.45
C SER A 213 3.05 13.31 -11.09
N ASP A 214 3.07 14.62 -11.29
CA ASP A 214 1.89 15.48 -11.32
C ASP A 214 1.63 16.07 -12.72
N SER A 215 2.43 15.67 -13.71
CA SER A 215 2.35 16.13 -15.09
C SER A 215 1.47 15.23 -15.95
N SER A 216 1.74 13.92 -16.00
CA SER A 216 1.01 13.01 -16.88
C SER A 216 1.11 11.53 -16.51
N LYS A 217 0.15 10.74 -17.04
CA LYS A 217 0.21 9.27 -17.04
C LYS A 217 1.45 8.71 -17.72
N ALA A 218 1.95 9.36 -18.77
CA ALA A 218 3.05 8.87 -19.57
C ALA A 218 4.36 8.78 -18.78
N GLU A 219 4.60 9.71 -17.84
CA GLU A 219 5.81 9.75 -17.02
C GLU A 219 5.94 8.56 -16.05
N VAL A 220 4.83 7.91 -15.71
CA VAL A 220 4.80 6.77 -14.78
C VAL A 220 4.35 5.45 -15.42
N ALA A 221 4.12 5.45 -16.74
CA ALA A 221 3.58 4.31 -17.49
C ALA A 221 4.38 3.02 -17.31
N GLU A 222 5.72 3.12 -17.24
CA GLU A 222 6.57 1.94 -17.09
C GLU A 222 6.26 1.16 -15.80
N SER A 223 6.11 1.88 -14.68
CA SER A 223 5.81 1.27 -13.37
C SER A 223 4.34 0.96 -13.14
N ALA A 224 3.44 1.71 -13.81
CA ALA A 224 2.00 1.56 -13.68
C ALA A 224 1.38 0.54 -14.66
N GLY A 225 2.07 0.25 -15.77
CA GLY A 225 1.68 -0.80 -16.72
C GLY A 225 0.61 -0.44 -17.75
N TRP A 226 0.25 0.84 -17.86
CA TRP A 226 -0.72 1.35 -18.85
C TRP A 226 -0.05 1.99 -20.07
#